data_AF-A0A6B2G0B1-F1
#
_entry.id   AF-A0A6B2G0B1-F1
#
_cell.length_a   1.000
_cell.length_b   1.000
_cell.length_c   1.000
_cell.angle_alpha   90.00
_cell.angle_beta   90.00
_cell.angle_gamma   90.00
#
_symmetry.space_group_name_H-M   'P 1'
#
loop_
_entity.id
_entity.type
_entity.pdbx_description
1 polymer ?
#
loop_
_entity_poly.entity_id
_entity_poly.type
_entity_poly.pdbx_seq_one_letter_code
_entity_poly.pdbx_strand_id
1 'polypeptide(L)'
;KDTNRFPHLFLYLEDSALEKDKQNIVTLVEFTCDKIFNKFVNKLLIRPSGYELDNDLIKHITLLFVKFNSERKRVQRASDKYLSILMNKFPHMLWNSAVIRTMLDFMHVLKLTSFQMQFGFISITIDVPHSDLKYTLPDTIEKRDEIISDYQSRCESLINEAARCAPTVICSILLDYLVENRLSFERANTHHGIELLISSIISCDIGANKNEIEDGQLNDTPVTAERSYATPTKKGVNKEKTSDSRLRNTDTRGFVSTCTYIATSRSHFLGKIDGILSDKIFETENGRKYYPQFESQ
;
A
#
# COMPACT_ATOMS: atom_id res chain seq x y z
N LYS A 1 -7.83 15.64 -20.01
CA LYS A 1 -9.00 15.06 -20.72
C LYS A 1 -8.77 13.61 -21.17
N ASP A 2 -7.65 13.27 -21.82
CA ASP A 2 -7.34 11.86 -22.18
C ASP A 2 -7.26 10.89 -20.98
N THR A 3 -6.93 11.41 -19.79
CA THR A 3 -6.79 10.68 -18.52
C THR A 3 -7.96 9.73 -18.23
N ASN A 4 -9.19 10.19 -18.49
CA ASN A 4 -10.43 9.43 -18.23
C ASN A 4 -10.62 8.23 -19.17
N ARG A 5 -9.74 8.01 -20.15
CA ARG A 5 -9.83 6.86 -21.09
C ARG A 5 -9.05 5.64 -20.62
N PHE A 6 -8.17 5.76 -19.62
CA PHE A 6 -7.47 4.60 -19.05
C PHE A 6 -8.41 3.46 -18.59
N PRO A 7 -9.57 3.71 -17.93
CA PRO A 7 -10.49 2.64 -17.55
C PRO A 7 -11.03 1.82 -18.74
N HIS A 8 -11.18 2.42 -19.92
CA HIS A 8 -11.64 1.70 -21.13
C HIS A 8 -10.62 0.66 -21.63
N LEU A 9 -9.35 0.74 -21.21
CA LEU A 9 -8.35 -0.28 -21.53
C LEU A 9 -8.77 -1.66 -21.02
N PHE A 10 -9.40 -1.71 -19.84
CA PHE A 10 -9.85 -2.94 -19.22
C PHE A 10 -11.04 -3.57 -19.94
N LEU A 11 -11.87 -2.80 -20.67
CA LEU A 11 -12.97 -3.35 -21.47
C LEU A 11 -12.46 -4.32 -22.55
N TYR A 12 -11.29 -4.03 -23.15
CA TYR A 12 -10.64 -4.93 -24.11
C TYR A 12 -10.02 -6.16 -23.44
N LEU A 13 -9.49 -6.02 -22.23
CA LEU A 13 -8.93 -7.15 -21.46
C LEU A 13 -10.02 -8.05 -20.85
N GLU A 14 -11.23 -7.50 -20.68
CA GLU A 14 -12.45 -8.15 -20.18
C GLU A 14 -13.37 -8.67 -21.30
N ASP A 15 -12.92 -8.66 -22.55
CA ASP A 15 -13.64 -9.31 -23.64
C ASP A 15 -13.43 -10.84 -23.60
N SER A 16 -14.52 -11.59 -23.44
CA SER A 16 -14.52 -13.06 -23.43
C SER A 16 -14.45 -13.69 -24.82
N ALA A 17 -14.66 -12.91 -25.90
CA ALA A 17 -14.43 -13.38 -27.26
C ALA A 17 -12.94 -13.72 -27.48
N LEU A 18 -12.04 -12.95 -26.89
CA LEU A 18 -10.59 -13.13 -27.00
C LEU A 18 -10.08 -14.45 -26.42
N GLU A 19 -10.81 -15.08 -25.49
CA GLU A 19 -10.39 -16.36 -24.87
C GLU A 19 -10.54 -17.56 -25.82
N LYS A 20 -11.35 -17.44 -26.88
CA LYS A 20 -11.63 -18.51 -27.83
C LYS A 20 -10.72 -18.48 -29.08
N ASP A 21 -9.84 -17.49 -29.15
CA ASP A 21 -9.17 -17.12 -30.39
C ASP A 21 -7.84 -17.89 -30.62
N LYS A 22 -7.76 -18.65 -31.70
CA LYS A 22 -6.60 -19.51 -32.01
C LYS A 22 -5.39 -18.76 -32.60
N GLN A 23 -5.53 -17.48 -32.91
CA GLN A 23 -4.57 -16.72 -33.74
C GLN A 23 -3.63 -15.78 -32.94
N ASN A 24 -3.39 -16.03 -31.65
CA ASN A 24 -2.56 -15.18 -30.78
C ASN A 24 -3.04 -13.71 -30.67
N ILE A 25 -4.25 -13.37 -31.10
CA ILE A 25 -4.81 -12.01 -31.05
C ILE A 25 -4.79 -11.46 -29.62
N VAL A 26 -5.02 -12.32 -28.63
CA VAL A 26 -4.77 -12.11 -27.19
C VAL A 26 -3.48 -11.36 -26.89
N THR A 27 -2.33 -11.87 -27.36
CA THR A 27 -1.02 -11.33 -26.95
C THR A 27 -0.72 -10.02 -27.67
N LEU A 28 -1.27 -9.84 -28.88
CA LEU A 28 -1.26 -8.56 -29.59
C LEU A 28 -2.11 -7.50 -28.87
N VAL A 29 -3.28 -7.87 -28.34
CA VAL A 29 -4.12 -6.97 -27.52
C VAL A 29 -3.39 -6.59 -26.23
N GLU A 30 -2.86 -7.56 -25.47
CA GLU A 30 -2.07 -7.31 -24.26
C GLU A 30 -0.88 -6.37 -24.52
N PHE A 31 -0.09 -6.63 -25.56
CA PHE A 31 1.04 -5.77 -25.98
C PHE A 31 0.61 -4.37 -26.43
N THR A 32 -0.56 -4.25 -27.06
CA THR A 32 -1.13 -2.96 -27.44
C THR A 32 -1.60 -2.19 -26.21
N CYS A 33 -2.23 -2.87 -25.26
CA CYS A 33 -2.62 -2.29 -23.98
C CYS A 33 -1.41 -1.77 -23.20
N ASP A 34 -0.33 -2.55 -23.14
CA ASP A 34 0.94 -2.13 -22.53
C ASP A 34 1.52 -0.88 -23.18
N LYS A 35 1.49 -0.78 -24.51
CA LYS A 35 1.95 0.42 -25.24
C LYS A 35 1.07 1.64 -24.95
N ILE A 36 -0.24 1.45 -24.85
CA ILE A 36 -1.18 2.52 -24.49
C ILE A 36 -0.91 2.97 -23.04
N PHE A 37 -0.75 2.04 -22.11
CA PHE A 37 -0.45 2.35 -20.71
C PHE A 37 0.87 3.11 -20.54
N ASN A 38 1.95 2.66 -21.19
CA ASN A 38 3.24 3.38 -21.14
C ASN A 38 3.14 4.81 -21.73
N LYS A 39 2.36 5.01 -22.81
CA LYS A 39 2.08 6.36 -23.33
C LYS A 39 1.26 7.20 -22.35
N PHE A 40 0.33 6.61 -21.62
CA PHE A 40 -0.47 7.25 -20.59
C PHE A 40 0.40 7.69 -19.39
N VAL A 41 1.26 6.80 -18.86
CA VAL A 41 2.20 7.12 -17.78
C VAL A 41 3.17 8.23 -18.20
N ASN A 42 3.71 8.18 -19.42
CA ASN A 42 4.55 9.26 -19.95
C ASN A 42 3.81 10.61 -20.07
N LYS A 43 2.51 10.60 -20.40
CA LYS A 43 1.68 11.83 -20.36
C LYS A 43 1.46 12.34 -18.93
N LEU A 44 1.36 11.47 -17.93
CA LEU A 44 1.23 11.88 -16.53
C LEU A 44 2.54 12.52 -16.00
N LEU A 45 3.71 11.97 -16.37
CA LEU A 45 5.02 12.50 -15.97
C LEU A 45 5.32 13.92 -16.50
N ILE A 46 4.64 14.35 -17.57
CA ILE A 46 4.79 15.70 -18.15
C ILE A 46 3.90 16.73 -17.43
N ARG A 47 2.89 16.29 -16.65
CA ARG A 47 2.04 17.20 -15.87
C ARG A 47 2.82 17.77 -14.68
N PRO A 48 2.55 19.02 -14.27
CA PRO A 48 3.11 19.54 -13.03
C PRO A 48 2.67 18.68 -11.84
N SER A 49 3.59 18.44 -10.90
CA SER A 49 3.26 17.81 -9.62
C SER A 49 2.32 18.73 -8.82
N GLY A 50 1.28 18.15 -8.24
CA GLY A 50 0.27 18.89 -7.51
C GLY A 50 -0.98 18.07 -7.21
N TYR A 51 -1.85 18.63 -6.38
CA TYR A 51 -3.03 17.96 -5.82
C TYR A 51 -3.95 17.31 -6.87
N GLU A 52 -4.17 17.95 -8.03
CA GLU A 52 -4.98 17.37 -9.11
C GLU A 52 -4.35 16.12 -9.73
N LEU A 53 -3.02 16.08 -9.87
CA LEU A 53 -2.31 14.92 -10.39
C LEU A 53 -2.38 13.76 -9.40
N ASP A 54 -2.18 14.04 -8.11
CA ASP A 54 -2.25 13.04 -7.05
C ASP A 54 -3.68 12.48 -6.92
N ASN A 55 -4.73 13.30 -7.03
CA ASN A 55 -6.12 12.85 -7.07
C ASN A 55 -6.44 11.97 -8.29
N ASP A 56 -5.92 12.32 -9.48
CA ASP A 56 -6.06 11.48 -10.67
C ASP A 56 -5.31 10.14 -10.49
N LEU A 57 -4.09 10.16 -9.93
CA LEU A 57 -3.30 8.98 -9.61
C LEU A 57 -4.02 8.06 -8.62
N ILE A 58 -4.55 8.61 -7.51
CA ILE A 58 -5.34 7.86 -6.51
C ILE A 58 -6.51 7.14 -7.20
N LYS A 59 -7.31 7.83 -8.02
CA LYS A 59 -8.44 7.20 -8.75
C LYS A 59 -7.99 6.05 -9.65
N HIS A 60 -6.84 6.19 -10.32
CA HIS A 60 -6.29 5.14 -11.16
C HIS A 60 -5.72 3.96 -10.36
N ILE A 61 -5.07 4.23 -9.22
CA ILE A 61 -4.57 3.20 -8.30
C ILE A 61 -5.73 2.42 -7.68
N THR A 62 -6.79 3.10 -7.23
CA THR A 62 -8.01 2.44 -6.72
C THR A 62 -8.66 1.56 -7.78
N LEU A 63 -8.75 2.03 -9.04
CA LEU A 63 -9.21 1.18 -10.14
C LEU A 63 -8.30 -0.05 -10.34
N LEU A 64 -6.98 0.10 -10.23
CA LEU A 64 -6.04 -1.00 -10.33
C LEU A 64 -6.20 -2.02 -9.19
N PHE A 65 -6.44 -1.58 -7.94
CA PHE A 65 -6.77 -2.49 -6.84
C PHE A 65 -8.06 -3.29 -7.12
N VAL A 66 -9.10 -2.64 -7.64
CA VAL A 66 -10.35 -3.31 -8.02
C VAL A 66 -10.13 -4.32 -9.16
N LYS A 67 -9.39 -3.94 -10.21
CA LYS A 67 -9.09 -4.83 -11.35
C LYS A 67 -8.07 -5.93 -11.01
N PHE A 68 -7.21 -5.74 -10.01
CA PHE A 68 -6.36 -6.81 -9.47
C PHE A 68 -7.21 -7.95 -8.89
N ASN A 69 -8.32 -7.62 -8.23
CA ASN A 69 -9.26 -8.60 -7.68
C ASN A 69 -10.18 -9.23 -8.75
N SER A 70 -9.90 -9.08 -10.05
CA SER A 70 -10.70 -9.73 -11.11
C SER A 70 -10.49 -11.25 -11.13
N GLU A 71 -11.57 -12.02 -11.28
CA GLU A 71 -11.53 -13.47 -11.52
C GLU A 71 -10.67 -13.82 -12.77
N ARG A 72 -10.59 -12.91 -13.74
CA ARG A 72 -9.81 -13.15 -14.96
C ARG A 72 -8.33 -12.87 -14.71
N LYS A 73 -7.54 -13.94 -14.59
CA LYS A 73 -6.08 -13.87 -14.37
C LYS A 73 -5.32 -12.97 -15.37
N ARG A 74 -5.81 -12.76 -16.61
CA ARG A 74 -5.26 -11.74 -17.55
C ARG A 74 -5.38 -10.32 -16.98
N VAL A 75 -6.57 -9.96 -16.52
CA VAL A 75 -6.90 -8.64 -15.97
C VAL A 75 -6.13 -8.40 -14.67
N GLN A 76 -6.08 -9.41 -13.78
CA GLN A 76 -5.25 -9.38 -12.58
C GLN A 76 -3.77 -9.10 -12.90
N ARG A 77 -3.15 -9.87 -13.81
CA ARG A 77 -1.75 -9.70 -14.22
C ARG A 77 -1.46 -8.35 -14.87
N ALA A 78 -2.35 -7.88 -15.75
CA ALA A 78 -2.22 -6.57 -16.37
C ALA A 78 -2.32 -5.46 -15.31
N SER A 79 -3.26 -5.58 -14.37
CA SER A 79 -3.42 -4.63 -13.27
C SER A 79 -2.19 -4.58 -12.37
N ASP A 80 -1.65 -5.74 -11.96
CA ASP A 80 -0.46 -5.81 -11.12
C ASP A 80 0.80 -5.22 -11.78
N LYS A 81 0.97 -5.49 -13.08
CA LYS A 81 2.01 -4.90 -13.91
C LYS A 81 1.87 -3.38 -13.98
N TYR A 82 0.66 -2.87 -14.21
CA TYR A 82 0.40 -1.43 -14.31
C TYR A 82 0.56 -0.72 -12.98
N LEU A 83 0.15 -1.36 -11.87
CA LEU A 83 0.38 -0.89 -10.51
C LEU A 83 1.89 -0.79 -10.21
N SER A 84 2.65 -1.85 -10.51
CA SER A 84 4.11 -1.86 -10.32
C SER A 84 4.81 -0.75 -11.12
N ILE A 85 4.45 -0.57 -12.39
CA ILE A 85 4.99 0.50 -13.23
C ILE A 85 4.63 1.88 -12.67
N LEU A 86 3.38 2.07 -12.20
CA LEU A 86 2.93 3.36 -11.69
C LEU A 86 3.64 3.72 -10.38
N MET A 87 3.77 2.78 -9.44
CA MET A 87 4.51 2.98 -8.19
C MET A 87 6.00 3.26 -8.44
N ASN A 88 6.62 2.55 -9.39
CA ASN A 88 8.02 2.80 -9.79
C ASN A 88 8.23 4.17 -10.45
N LYS A 89 7.18 4.77 -11.02
CA LYS A 89 7.24 6.12 -11.65
C LYS A 89 6.81 7.24 -10.71
N PHE A 90 5.97 6.94 -9.71
CA PHE A 90 5.49 7.87 -8.70
C PHE A 90 5.67 7.26 -7.30
N PRO A 91 6.92 7.15 -6.78
CA PRO A 91 7.17 6.45 -5.52
C PRO A 91 6.40 7.03 -4.33
N HIS A 92 6.09 8.33 -4.34
CA HIS A 92 5.32 8.99 -3.30
C HIS A 92 3.88 8.48 -3.16
N MET A 93 3.37 7.73 -4.15
CA MET A 93 2.08 7.04 -4.05
C MET A 93 2.12 5.81 -3.13
N LEU A 94 3.29 5.19 -2.91
CA LEU A 94 3.44 4.03 -2.02
C LEU A 94 3.10 4.37 -0.57
N TRP A 95 3.51 5.55 -0.10
CA TRP A 95 3.23 6.06 1.25
C TRP A 95 2.17 7.18 1.27
N ASN A 96 1.33 7.26 0.23
CA ASN A 96 0.20 8.17 0.23
C ASN A 96 -0.91 7.63 1.13
N SER A 97 -1.35 8.44 2.11
CA SER A 97 -2.36 8.05 3.10
C SER A 97 -3.67 7.58 2.45
N ALA A 98 -4.18 8.28 1.42
CA ALA A 98 -5.42 7.90 0.75
C ALA A 98 -5.30 6.58 -0.02
N VAL A 99 -4.15 6.33 -0.65
CA VAL A 99 -3.86 5.05 -1.34
C VAL A 99 -3.86 3.88 -0.35
N ILE A 100 -3.08 4.00 0.73
CA ILE A 100 -2.98 2.94 1.75
C ILE A 100 -4.32 2.68 2.42
N ARG A 101 -5.06 3.73 2.80
CA ARG A 101 -6.40 3.59 3.39
C ARG A 101 -7.36 2.89 2.46
N THR A 102 -7.45 3.33 1.20
CA THR A 102 -8.31 2.68 0.20
C THR A 102 -7.96 1.20 0.01
N MET A 103 -6.66 0.87 0.00
CA MET A 103 -6.19 -0.51 -0.11
C MET A 103 -6.62 -1.38 1.09
N LEU A 104 -6.44 -0.87 2.31
CA LEU A 104 -6.75 -1.56 3.58
C LEU A 104 -8.25 -1.65 3.87
N ASP A 105 -9.00 -0.59 3.58
CA ASP A 105 -10.46 -0.56 3.71
C ASP A 105 -11.10 -1.51 2.71
N PHE A 106 -10.62 -1.52 1.45
CA PHE A 106 -11.11 -2.47 0.46
C PHE A 106 -10.80 -3.93 0.86
N MET A 107 -9.61 -4.20 1.43
CA MET A 107 -9.30 -5.51 2.03
C MET A 107 -10.29 -5.86 3.16
N HIS A 108 -10.56 -4.93 4.07
CA HIS A 108 -11.47 -5.16 5.19
C HIS A 108 -12.87 -5.52 4.69
N VAL A 109 -13.40 -4.77 3.73
CA VAL A 109 -14.72 -5.02 3.13
C VAL A 109 -14.73 -6.35 2.36
N LEU A 110 -13.70 -6.67 1.57
CA LEU A 110 -13.60 -7.96 0.86
C LEU A 110 -13.68 -9.16 1.81
N LYS A 111 -12.91 -9.15 2.91
CA LYS A 111 -12.96 -10.23 3.92
C LYS A 111 -14.29 -10.27 4.67
N LEU A 112 -14.81 -9.11 5.09
CA LEU A 112 -16.09 -9.03 5.81
C LEU A 112 -17.25 -9.55 4.97
N THR A 113 -17.33 -9.13 3.70
CA THR A 113 -18.39 -9.56 2.78
C THR A 113 -18.21 -11.03 2.36
N SER A 114 -16.98 -11.53 2.14
CA SER A 114 -16.77 -12.96 1.86
C SER A 114 -17.25 -13.83 3.02
N PHE A 115 -16.94 -13.44 4.26
CA PHE A 115 -17.42 -14.11 5.47
C PHE A 115 -18.95 -14.06 5.59
N GLN A 116 -19.57 -12.89 5.39
CA GLN A 116 -21.04 -12.77 5.39
C GLN A 116 -21.70 -13.69 4.35
N MET A 117 -21.16 -13.77 3.13
CA MET A 117 -21.68 -14.62 2.06
C MET A 117 -21.65 -16.12 2.41
N GLN A 118 -20.82 -16.58 3.37
CA GLN A 118 -20.84 -17.96 3.87
C GLN A 118 -22.13 -18.29 4.64
N PHE A 119 -22.85 -17.29 5.15
CA PHE A 119 -24.09 -17.44 5.90
C PHE A 119 -25.37 -17.24 5.05
N GLY A 120 -25.26 -17.35 3.72
CA GLY A 120 -26.42 -17.39 2.82
C GLY A 120 -26.91 -16.04 2.28
N PHE A 121 -26.11 -14.98 2.39
CA PHE A 121 -26.36 -13.74 1.66
C PHE A 121 -26.05 -13.94 0.16
N ILE A 122 -26.88 -13.37 -0.73
CA ILE A 122 -26.83 -13.60 -2.19
C ILE A 122 -26.02 -12.48 -2.87
N SER A 123 -25.17 -12.87 -3.84
CA SER A 123 -24.38 -12.02 -4.77
C SER A 123 -24.27 -10.54 -4.41
N ILE A 124 -23.41 -10.21 -3.44
CA ILE A 124 -23.18 -8.83 -3.02
C ILE A 124 -22.29 -8.12 -4.04
N THR A 125 -22.80 -7.02 -4.60
CA THR A 125 -21.94 -6.00 -5.22
C THR A 125 -21.42 -5.11 -4.09
N ILE A 126 -20.11 -5.11 -3.88
CA ILE A 126 -19.41 -4.25 -2.93
C ILE A 126 -19.28 -2.85 -3.53
N ASP A 127 -19.61 -1.82 -2.75
CA ASP A 127 -19.16 -0.45 -2.98
C ASP A 127 -17.72 -0.30 -2.48
N VAL A 128 -16.82 0.17 -3.34
CA VAL A 128 -15.38 0.27 -3.04
C VAL A 128 -15.12 1.49 -2.16
N PRO A 129 -14.47 1.35 -0.98
CA PRO A 129 -14.21 2.47 -0.09
C PRO A 129 -13.49 3.63 -0.79
N HIS A 130 -13.88 4.86 -0.43
CA HIS A 130 -13.33 6.13 -0.96
C HIS A 130 -13.44 6.28 -2.49
N SER A 131 -14.40 5.60 -3.13
CA SER A 131 -14.56 5.58 -4.59
C SER A 131 -16.01 5.36 -5.03
N ASP A 132 -16.37 5.82 -6.23
CA ASP A 132 -17.65 5.51 -6.89
C ASP A 132 -17.63 4.14 -7.60
N LEU A 133 -16.54 3.36 -7.45
CA LEU A 133 -16.37 2.06 -8.07
C LEU A 133 -17.16 0.97 -7.33
N LYS A 134 -17.62 -0.01 -8.10
CA LYS A 134 -18.31 -1.21 -7.61
C LYS A 134 -17.53 -2.45 -7.99
N TYR A 135 -17.52 -3.45 -7.11
CA TYR A 135 -16.86 -4.73 -7.29
C TYR A 135 -17.82 -5.88 -7.02
N THR A 136 -17.84 -6.87 -7.91
CA THR A 136 -18.66 -8.09 -7.76
C THR A 136 -17.75 -9.22 -7.34
N LEU A 137 -18.00 -9.85 -6.18
CA LEU A 137 -17.23 -11.02 -5.78
C LEU A 137 -17.57 -12.23 -6.65
N PRO A 138 -16.62 -13.18 -6.85
CA PRO A 138 -16.93 -14.51 -7.36
C PRO A 138 -17.98 -15.25 -6.52
N ASP A 139 -18.77 -16.09 -7.20
CA ASP A 139 -19.83 -16.89 -6.58
C ASP A 139 -19.28 -18.00 -5.67
N THR A 140 -18.15 -18.63 -6.03
CA THR A 140 -17.58 -19.76 -5.28
C THR A 140 -16.63 -19.30 -4.18
N ILE A 141 -16.71 -19.94 -3.01
CA ILE A 141 -15.92 -19.60 -1.82
C ILE A 141 -14.42 -19.73 -2.08
N GLU A 142 -13.99 -20.77 -2.79
CA GLU A 142 -12.58 -21.08 -3.08
C GLU A 142 -11.93 -19.97 -3.91
N LYS A 143 -12.65 -19.43 -4.90
CA LYS A 143 -12.15 -18.33 -5.74
C LYS A 143 -12.11 -17.01 -4.98
N ARG A 144 -13.06 -16.76 -4.06
CA ARG A 144 -13.01 -15.58 -3.19
C ARG A 144 -11.79 -15.64 -2.28
N ASP A 145 -11.55 -16.78 -1.65
CA ASP A 145 -10.44 -16.95 -0.72
C ASP A 145 -9.08 -16.92 -1.44
N GLU A 146 -8.98 -17.46 -2.66
CA GLU A 146 -7.81 -17.30 -3.55
C GLU A 146 -7.54 -15.80 -3.85
N ILE A 147 -8.54 -15.07 -4.32
CA ILE A 147 -8.38 -13.63 -4.68
C ILE A 147 -8.05 -12.78 -3.45
N ILE A 148 -8.68 -13.04 -2.30
CA ILE A 148 -8.41 -12.34 -1.04
C ILE A 148 -6.98 -12.64 -0.55
N SER A 149 -6.50 -13.88 -0.70
CA SER A 149 -5.13 -14.27 -0.34
C SER A 149 -4.09 -13.61 -1.26
N ASP A 150 -4.30 -13.66 -2.58
CA ASP A 150 -3.49 -12.97 -3.59
C ASP A 150 -3.41 -11.46 -3.27
N TYR A 151 -4.55 -10.83 -2.98
CA TYR A 151 -4.62 -9.41 -2.65
C TYR A 151 -3.98 -9.08 -1.30
N GLN A 152 -4.05 -9.98 -0.32
CA GLN A 152 -3.38 -9.80 0.98
C GLN A 152 -1.87 -9.81 0.82
N SER A 153 -1.31 -10.83 0.16
CA SER A 153 0.13 -10.91 -0.11
C SER A 153 0.62 -9.68 -0.90
N ARG A 154 -0.21 -9.17 -1.82
CA ARG A 154 0.12 -7.95 -2.56
C ARG A 154 0.09 -6.68 -1.71
N CYS A 155 -0.89 -6.54 -0.82
CA CYS A 155 -0.94 -5.44 0.14
C CYS A 155 0.28 -5.46 1.08
N GLU A 156 0.66 -6.63 1.62
CA GLU A 156 1.85 -6.80 2.45
C GLU A 156 3.11 -6.37 1.71
N SER A 157 3.28 -6.81 0.46
CA SER A 157 4.41 -6.41 -0.40
C SER A 157 4.49 -4.89 -0.58
N LEU A 158 3.36 -4.21 -0.82
CA LEU A 158 3.32 -2.75 -1.01
C LEU A 158 3.57 -1.99 0.30
N ILE A 159 3.01 -2.45 1.42
CA ILE A 159 3.22 -1.84 2.75
C ILE A 159 4.68 -2.01 3.18
N ASN A 160 5.29 -3.18 2.96
CA ASN A 160 6.69 -3.43 3.31
C ASN A 160 7.64 -2.52 2.52
N GLU A 161 7.41 -2.32 1.22
CA GLU A 161 8.21 -1.38 0.43
C GLU A 161 7.97 0.07 0.87
N ALA A 162 6.73 0.46 1.15
CA ALA A 162 6.40 1.79 1.65
C ALA A 162 7.01 2.07 3.04
N ALA A 163 7.04 1.06 3.93
CA ALA A 163 7.66 1.12 5.25
C ALA A 163 9.19 1.19 5.15
N ARG A 164 9.80 0.50 4.18
CA ARG A 164 11.22 0.63 3.85
C ARG A 164 11.58 2.04 3.35
N CYS A 165 10.74 2.65 2.52
CA CYS A 165 11.00 3.99 1.97
C CYS A 165 10.69 5.14 2.94
N ALA A 166 9.59 5.06 3.69
CA ALA A 166 9.05 6.15 4.50
C ALA A 166 8.49 5.66 5.85
N PRO A 167 9.32 5.04 6.72
CA PRO A 167 8.87 4.35 7.93
C PRO A 167 8.04 5.24 8.88
N THR A 168 8.48 6.48 9.11
CA THR A 168 7.77 7.43 9.98
C THR A 168 6.40 7.84 9.43
N VAL A 169 6.26 7.96 8.11
CA VAL A 169 4.99 8.29 7.46
C VAL A 169 4.01 7.13 7.58
N ILE A 170 4.47 5.89 7.35
CA ILE A 170 3.66 4.68 7.52
C ILE A 170 3.18 4.50 8.95
N CYS A 171 4.03 4.76 9.95
CA CYS A 171 3.57 4.76 11.34
C CYS A 171 2.56 5.90 11.63
N SER A 172 2.71 7.09 11.06
CA SER A 172 1.67 8.13 11.20
C SER A 172 0.33 7.66 10.63
N ILE A 173 0.35 7.08 9.42
CA ILE A 173 -0.85 6.54 8.74
C ILE A 173 -1.49 5.42 9.58
N LEU A 174 -0.70 4.50 10.14
CA LEU A 174 -1.19 3.48 11.07
C LEU A 174 -1.91 4.11 12.27
N LEU A 175 -1.33 5.14 12.88
CA LEU A 175 -1.93 5.79 14.05
C LEU A 175 -3.22 6.55 13.70
N ASP A 176 -3.25 7.25 12.57
CA ASP A 176 -4.46 7.93 12.11
C ASP A 176 -5.58 6.89 11.83
N TYR A 177 -5.22 5.80 11.14
CA TYR A 177 -6.14 4.72 10.77
C TYR A 177 -6.67 3.93 11.97
N LEU A 178 -5.85 3.73 13.02
CA LEU A 178 -6.25 3.13 14.30
C LEU A 178 -7.23 4.02 15.07
N VAL A 179 -7.02 5.35 15.06
CA VAL A 179 -7.89 6.31 15.75
C VAL A 179 -9.27 6.38 15.08
N GLU A 180 -9.31 6.42 13.75
CA GLU A 180 -10.58 6.43 13.00
C GLU A 180 -11.36 5.12 13.15
N ASN A 181 -10.66 3.98 13.15
CA ASN A 181 -11.27 2.65 13.34
C ASN A 181 -11.37 2.23 14.82
N ARG A 182 -11.29 3.16 15.78
CA ARG A 182 -11.36 2.86 17.23
C ARG A 182 -12.63 2.10 17.62
N LEU A 183 -13.77 2.42 16.99
CA LEU A 183 -15.05 1.74 17.21
C LEU A 183 -15.03 0.28 16.75
N SER A 184 -14.16 -0.07 15.80
CA SER A 184 -13.98 -1.45 15.33
C SER A 184 -13.32 -2.36 16.39
N PHE A 185 -12.72 -1.79 17.44
CA PHE A 185 -12.21 -2.53 18.61
C PHE A 185 -13.26 -2.69 19.73
N GLU A 186 -14.31 -1.85 19.78
CA GLU A 186 -15.39 -2.00 20.79
C GLU A 186 -16.31 -3.19 20.49
N ARG A 187 -16.40 -3.57 19.21
CA ARG A 187 -16.96 -4.85 18.77
C ARG A 187 -15.82 -5.86 18.68
N ALA A 188 -16.03 -7.10 19.12
CA ALA A 188 -15.02 -8.16 19.08
C ALA A 188 -14.73 -8.72 17.66
N ASN A 189 -14.87 -7.89 16.62
CA ASN A 189 -14.64 -8.25 15.22
C ASN A 189 -13.25 -7.77 14.79
N THR A 190 -12.46 -8.67 14.21
CA THR A 190 -11.12 -8.35 13.70
C THR A 190 -11.19 -7.37 12.53
N HIS A 191 -10.64 -6.16 12.71
CA HIS A 191 -10.50 -5.21 11.61
C HIS A 191 -9.33 -5.60 10.70
N HIS A 192 -9.59 -6.48 9.74
CA HIS A 192 -8.57 -7.08 8.87
C HIS A 192 -7.57 -6.10 8.22
N GLY A 193 -7.99 -4.86 7.88
CA GLY A 193 -7.08 -3.85 7.35
C GLY A 193 -6.06 -3.33 8.38
N ILE A 194 -6.40 -3.31 9.67
CA ILE A 194 -5.49 -2.92 10.75
C ILE A 194 -4.51 -4.06 11.05
N GLU A 195 -5.03 -5.28 11.16
CA GLU A 195 -4.25 -6.52 11.35
C GLU A 195 -3.16 -6.64 10.28
N LEU A 196 -3.54 -6.43 9.00
CA LEU A 196 -2.64 -6.47 7.85
C LEU A 196 -1.52 -5.43 7.92
N LEU A 197 -1.86 -4.18 8.26
CA LEU A 197 -0.89 -3.09 8.38
C LEU A 197 0.11 -3.33 9.52
N ILE A 198 -0.38 -3.78 10.69
CA ILE A 198 0.46 -4.11 11.85
C ILE A 198 1.36 -5.32 11.54
N SER A 199 0.82 -6.38 10.96
CA SER A 199 1.57 -7.59 10.59
C SER A 199 2.70 -7.28 9.59
N SER A 200 2.41 -6.44 8.58
CA SER A 200 3.40 -6.00 7.59
C SER A 200 4.55 -5.22 8.25
N ILE A 201 4.22 -4.23 9.09
CA ILE A 201 5.22 -3.41 9.81
C ILE A 201 6.13 -4.30 10.68
N ILE A 202 5.55 -5.20 11.49
CA ILE A 202 6.33 -6.13 12.33
C ILE A 202 7.20 -7.08 11.48
N SER A 203 6.67 -7.56 10.35
CA SER A 203 7.40 -8.47 9.45
C SER A 203 8.58 -7.78 8.77
N CYS A 204 8.46 -6.49 8.43
CA CYS A 204 9.55 -5.68 7.89
C CYS A 204 10.75 -5.60 8.85
N ASP A 205 10.48 -5.41 10.15
CA ASP A 205 11.53 -5.34 11.18
C ASP A 205 12.21 -6.70 11.45
N ILE A 206 11.49 -7.81 11.28
CA ILE A 206 12.05 -9.17 11.38
C ILE A 206 12.89 -9.52 10.14
N GLY A 207 12.45 -9.10 8.94
CA GLY A 207 13.14 -9.39 7.68
C GLY A 207 14.52 -8.74 7.56
N ALA A 208 14.68 -7.51 8.06
CA ALA A 208 15.96 -6.81 8.05
C ALA A 208 17.07 -7.50 8.87
N ASN A 209 16.71 -8.36 9.83
CA ASN A 209 17.66 -9.12 10.66
C ASN A 209 18.24 -10.37 9.98
N LYS A 210 17.73 -10.78 8.80
CA LYS A 210 18.15 -12.02 8.12
C LYS A 210 19.25 -11.83 7.07
N ASN A 211 19.51 -10.59 6.64
CA ASN A 211 20.41 -10.32 5.51
C ASN A 211 21.86 -10.00 5.91
N GLU A 212 22.24 -10.13 7.18
CA GLU A 212 23.61 -9.88 7.65
C GLU A 212 24.41 -11.16 7.97
N ILE A 213 23.86 -12.37 7.73
CA ILE A 213 24.59 -13.65 7.90
C ILE A 213 24.21 -14.65 6.79
N GLU A 214 24.77 -14.50 5.59
CA GLU A 214 25.06 -15.60 4.65
C GLU A 214 25.94 -15.13 3.47
N ASP A 215 27.15 -14.66 3.80
CA ASP A 215 28.17 -14.35 2.80
C ASP A 215 28.93 -15.65 2.46
N GLY A 216 28.47 -16.37 1.41
CA GLY A 216 29.24 -17.48 0.82
C GLY A 216 28.47 -18.70 0.35
N GLN A 217 27.90 -18.66 -0.87
CA GLN A 217 28.08 -19.71 -1.88
C GLN A 217 27.46 -19.30 -3.23
N LEU A 218 28.30 -18.85 -4.17
CA LEU A 218 28.00 -18.83 -5.60
C LEU A 218 29.26 -19.33 -6.33
N ASN A 219 29.26 -20.63 -6.64
CA ASN A 219 30.33 -21.29 -7.37
C ASN A 219 29.98 -21.39 -8.86
N ASP A 220 30.99 -21.13 -9.70
CA ASP A 220 31.21 -21.74 -11.02
C ASP A 220 30.21 -21.43 -12.16
N THR A 221 30.61 -21.10 -13.41
CA THR A 221 31.89 -21.12 -14.16
C THR A 221 31.68 -20.35 -15.51
N PRO A 222 32.62 -20.27 -16.49
CA PRO A 222 34.07 -19.96 -16.42
C PRO A 222 34.60 -18.99 -17.52
N VAL A 223 35.85 -18.51 -17.35
CA VAL A 223 36.91 -18.27 -18.38
C VAL A 223 36.64 -17.30 -19.56
N THR A 224 37.47 -16.25 -19.65
CA THR A 224 38.47 -16.05 -20.73
C THR A 224 39.58 -15.10 -20.25
N ALA A 225 40.85 -15.46 -20.45
CA ALA A 225 42.04 -14.65 -20.13
C ALA A 225 42.42 -13.74 -21.32
N GLU A 226 43.35 -12.78 -21.30
CA GLU A 226 44.44 -12.38 -20.39
C GLU A 226 44.47 -10.82 -20.27
N ARG A 227 45.51 -10.04 -19.89
CA ARG A 227 46.92 -10.28 -19.47
C ARG A 227 47.45 -9.16 -18.56
N SER A 228 48.63 -9.37 -18.00
CA SER A 228 49.47 -8.46 -17.19
C SER A 228 50.15 -7.31 -17.95
N TYR A 229 50.55 -6.23 -17.26
CA TYR A 229 51.98 -5.89 -17.02
C TYR A 229 52.21 -4.78 -15.96
N ALA A 230 53.15 -5.05 -15.05
CA ALA A 230 54.11 -4.17 -14.34
C ALA A 230 53.67 -2.95 -13.46
N THR A 231 54.24 -2.95 -12.25
CA THR A 231 54.39 -1.83 -11.28
C THR A 231 55.85 -1.28 -11.36
N PRO A 232 56.44 -0.51 -10.41
CA PRO A 232 55.93 0.39 -9.35
C PRO A 232 56.60 1.80 -9.33
N THR A 233 56.16 2.71 -8.45
CA THR A 233 57.06 3.69 -7.80
C THR A 233 56.55 4.09 -6.40
N LYS A 234 57.47 4.43 -5.48
CA LYS A 234 57.21 4.59 -4.03
C LYS A 234 57.35 6.04 -3.54
N LYS A 235 56.85 6.26 -2.32
CA LYS A 235 56.90 7.46 -1.43
C LYS A 235 55.76 8.47 -1.70
N GLY A 236 55.00 8.93 -0.71
CA GLY A 236 54.96 8.58 0.72
C GLY A 236 54.27 9.68 1.56
N VAL A 237 54.04 9.37 2.86
CA VAL A 237 53.46 10.23 3.92
C VAL A 237 51.92 10.18 4.07
N ASN A 238 51.51 9.81 5.29
CA ASN A 238 50.12 9.75 5.76
C ASN A 238 49.52 11.15 6.00
N LYS A 239 48.21 11.31 5.78
CA LYS A 239 47.35 12.12 6.65
C LYS A 239 45.89 11.67 6.61
N GLU A 240 45.17 12.02 7.67
CA GLU A 240 44.03 11.30 8.23
C GLU A 240 42.76 11.14 7.37
N LYS A 241 42.02 10.08 7.71
CA LYS A 241 40.66 9.80 7.28
C LYS A 241 39.71 10.96 7.63
N THR A 242 38.83 11.33 6.70
CA THR A 242 37.45 11.74 7.05
C THR A 242 36.54 11.47 5.87
N SER A 243 35.93 10.28 5.85
CA SER A 243 34.90 9.89 4.90
C SER A 243 33.55 10.43 5.36
N ASP A 244 32.99 11.40 4.66
CA ASP A 244 31.66 11.93 4.94
C ASP A 244 30.58 10.99 4.40
N SER A 245 30.37 9.89 5.11
CA SER A 245 29.35 8.88 4.85
C SER A 245 28.45 8.76 6.08
N ARG A 246 27.63 9.79 6.33
CA ARG A 246 26.65 9.86 7.42
C ARG A 246 25.20 9.87 6.92
N LEU A 247 24.81 8.77 6.29
CA LEU A 247 23.45 8.24 6.40
C LEU A 247 23.59 6.88 7.08
N ARG A 248 23.58 6.89 8.41
CA ARG A 248 23.74 5.68 9.23
C ARG A 248 22.44 4.87 9.25
N ASN A 249 22.58 3.54 9.24
CA ASN A 249 21.55 2.60 9.67
C ASN A 249 20.82 3.13 10.91
N THR A 250 19.49 3.19 10.83
CA THR A 250 18.62 3.33 12.00
C THR A 250 18.24 1.93 12.47
N ASP A 251 18.51 1.62 13.74
CA ASP A 251 18.20 0.33 14.36
C ASP A 251 16.73 -0.08 14.14
N THR A 252 16.52 -1.21 13.48
CA THR A 252 15.18 -1.75 13.15
C THR A 252 14.40 -2.13 14.42
N ARG A 253 15.10 -2.63 15.45
CA ARG A 253 14.53 -2.82 16.79
C ARG A 253 14.05 -1.51 17.45
N GLY A 254 14.57 -0.37 16.99
CA GLY A 254 14.11 0.96 17.36
C GLY A 254 12.78 1.36 16.69
N PHE A 255 12.41 0.79 15.54
CA PHE A 255 11.23 1.22 14.77
C PHE A 255 9.92 0.79 15.45
N VAL A 256 9.68 -0.51 15.69
CA VAL A 256 8.51 -0.96 16.49
C VAL A 256 8.43 -0.24 17.84
N SER A 257 9.56 -0.10 18.53
CA SER A 257 9.64 0.58 19.83
C SER A 257 9.23 2.05 19.74
N THR A 258 9.70 2.75 18.71
CA THR A 258 9.32 4.14 18.44
C THR A 258 7.86 4.26 18.06
N CYS A 259 7.34 3.40 17.18
CA CYS A 259 5.94 3.47 16.76
C CYS A 259 4.97 3.10 17.89
N THR A 260 5.30 2.12 18.73
CA THR A 260 4.50 1.79 19.95
C THR A 260 4.59 2.89 21.01
N TYR A 261 5.74 3.54 21.18
CA TYR A 261 5.89 4.71 22.05
C TYR A 261 5.06 5.91 21.57
N ILE A 262 5.11 6.23 20.27
CA ILE A 262 4.31 7.31 19.67
C ILE A 262 2.82 6.94 19.73
N ALA A 263 2.44 5.68 19.48
CA ALA A 263 1.06 5.19 19.61
C ALA A 263 0.52 5.44 21.03
N THR A 264 1.26 4.96 22.03
CA THR A 264 0.86 5.04 23.43
C THR A 264 0.78 6.50 23.88
N SER A 265 1.77 7.31 23.51
CA SER A 265 1.79 8.75 23.80
C SER A 265 0.60 9.47 23.16
N ARG A 266 0.34 9.23 21.86
CA ARG A 266 -0.75 9.87 21.12
C ARG A 266 -2.12 9.47 21.67
N SER A 267 -2.36 8.18 21.93
CA SER A 267 -3.61 7.69 22.54
C SER A 267 -3.83 8.28 23.94
N HIS A 268 -2.78 8.39 24.76
CA HIS A 268 -2.85 9.02 26.08
C HIS A 268 -3.11 10.53 26.01
N PHE A 269 -2.51 11.26 25.07
CA PHE A 269 -2.80 12.69 24.87
C PHE A 269 -4.19 12.92 24.29
N LEU A 270 -4.64 12.10 23.32
CA LEU A 270 -6.01 12.16 22.81
C LEU A 270 -7.02 11.89 23.92
N GLY A 271 -6.83 10.84 24.74
CA GLY A 271 -7.71 10.56 25.89
C GLY A 271 -7.71 11.68 26.94
N LYS A 272 -6.58 12.37 27.16
CA LYS A 272 -6.53 13.56 28.02
C LYS A 272 -7.28 14.75 27.44
N ILE A 273 -7.14 15.02 26.14
CA ILE A 273 -7.86 16.10 25.46
C ILE A 273 -9.36 15.81 25.44
N ASP A 274 -9.75 14.56 25.13
CA ASP A 274 -11.14 14.08 25.13
C ASP A 274 -11.78 14.18 26.53
N GLY A 275 -11.03 13.83 27.58
CA GLY A 275 -11.43 14.06 28.97
C GLY A 275 -11.59 15.54 29.32
N ILE A 276 -10.60 16.39 28.99
CA ILE A 276 -10.66 17.84 29.22
C ILE A 276 -11.82 18.50 28.46
N LEU A 277 -12.12 18.04 27.24
CA LEU A 277 -13.25 18.52 26.45
C LEU A 277 -14.57 18.02 27.05
N SER A 278 -14.67 16.75 27.44
CA SER A 278 -15.86 16.17 28.08
C SER A 278 -16.18 16.86 29.42
N ASP A 279 -15.17 17.12 30.26
CA ASP A 279 -15.33 17.84 31.52
C ASP A 279 -15.70 19.32 31.30
N LYS A 280 -15.26 19.94 30.18
CA LYS A 280 -15.67 21.30 29.79
C LYS A 280 -17.04 21.38 29.10
N ILE A 281 -17.52 20.29 28.52
CA ILE A 281 -18.89 20.19 27.97
C ILE A 281 -19.92 20.03 29.10
N PHE A 282 -19.49 19.63 30.31
CA PHE A 282 -20.33 19.50 31.49
C PHE A 282 -19.83 20.36 32.65
N GLU A 283 -20.07 21.68 32.59
CA GLU A 283 -20.01 22.50 33.80
C GLU A 283 -21.01 21.94 34.83
N THR A 284 -20.47 21.48 35.95
CA THR A 284 -21.22 20.74 36.97
C THR A 284 -21.53 21.68 38.14
N GLU A 285 -22.51 22.56 37.95
CA GLU A 285 -23.02 23.39 39.04
C GLU A 285 -24.05 22.58 39.86
N ASN A 286 -23.81 22.44 41.16
CA ASN A 286 -24.68 21.75 42.12
C ASN A 286 -25.13 20.32 41.69
N GLY A 287 -24.22 19.56 41.06
CA GLY A 287 -24.43 18.15 40.73
C GLY A 287 -25.39 17.86 39.57
N ARG A 288 -25.77 18.88 38.78
CA ARG A 288 -26.49 18.70 37.52
C ARG A 288 -25.58 19.08 36.35
N LYS A 289 -25.61 18.26 35.30
CA LYS A 289 -24.85 18.47 34.06
C LYS A 289 -25.62 19.44 33.16
N TYR A 290 -25.01 20.57 32.81
CA TYR A 290 -25.55 21.50 31.82
C TYR A 290 -24.63 21.59 30.61
N TYR A 291 -25.22 21.82 29.43
CA TYR A 291 -24.47 22.18 28.22
C TYR A 291 -24.21 23.69 28.23
N PRO A 292 -22.96 24.16 28.04
CA PRO A 292 -22.71 25.58 27.85
C PRO A 292 -23.36 26.04 26.54
N GLN A 293 -24.18 27.07 26.62
CA GLN A 293 -24.68 27.74 25.42
C GLN A 293 -23.53 28.52 24.79
N PHE A 294 -23.10 28.11 23.59
CA PHE A 294 -22.18 28.90 22.79
C PHE A 294 -22.90 30.17 22.32
N GLU A 295 -22.67 31.29 23.01
CA GLU A 295 -23.04 32.60 22.50
C GLU A 295 -22.28 32.86 21.18
N SER A 296 -23.03 33.14 20.12
CA SER A 296 -22.46 33.53 18.83
C SER A 296 -22.01 34.98 18.87
N GLN A 297 -20.72 35.22 18.65
CA GLN A 297 -20.15 36.49 18.17
C GLN A 297 -19.28 36.21 16.95
#